data_AF-A0A256WFI7-F1
#
_entry.id   AF-A0A256WFI7-F1
#
_cell.length_a   1.000
_cell.length_b   1.000
_cell.length_c   1.000
_cell.angle_alpha   90.00
_cell.angle_beta   90.00
_cell.angle_gamma   90.00
#
_symmetry.space_group_name_H-M   'P 1'
#
loop_
_entity.id
_entity.type
_entity.pdbx_description
1 polymer ?
#
loop_
_entity_poly.entity_id
_entity_poly.type
_entity_poly.pdbx_seq_one_letter_code
_entity_poly.pdbx_strand_id
1 'polypeptide(L)'
;MNNSKNIKSKVFADFGNTRAKFLVDDEIISIYNKDLNYNTLLPILKDRDLFYGSVNQKTDQIIHDYFSCTNIKTLLDREKSIRFKHISGIGTDRVLSLLGGSLFFQPPLITIECGTCNTINILDDNYKILGGSIAPGMLTMFDSMEQINPALKANLPEHQKEKGIQIGTNTSDALISGVMATMIGGIAYYLDMICKDIENSGKEIPIILTGGSG
;
A
#
# COMPACT_ATOMS: atom_id res chain seq x y z
N MET A 1 -38.95 -26.47 7.44
CA MET A 1 -38.35 -25.70 6.33
C MET A 1 -37.21 -24.88 6.91
N ASN A 2 -35.98 -25.35 6.72
CA ASN A 2 -34.79 -24.65 7.18
C ASN A 2 -34.55 -23.43 6.28
N ASN A 3 -34.78 -22.23 6.80
CA ASN A 3 -34.27 -20.99 6.22
C ASN A 3 -32.75 -20.96 6.45
N SER A 4 -31.98 -21.68 5.62
CA SER A 4 -30.58 -21.34 5.43
C SER A 4 -30.55 -19.97 4.76
N LYS A 5 -30.31 -18.92 5.53
CA LYS A 5 -29.84 -17.65 4.97
C LYS A 5 -28.62 -18.01 4.13
N ASN A 6 -28.72 -17.89 2.81
CA ASN A 6 -27.56 -17.96 1.93
C ASN A 6 -26.60 -16.86 2.39
N ILE A 7 -25.56 -17.24 3.11
CA ILE A 7 -24.49 -16.33 3.49
C ILE A 7 -23.77 -16.05 2.17
N LYS A 8 -23.96 -14.85 1.63
CA LYS A 8 -23.17 -14.39 0.48
C LYS A 8 -21.69 -14.49 0.85
N SER A 9 -20.88 -15.03 -0.05
CA SER A 9 -19.43 -15.02 0.16
C SER A 9 -18.93 -13.57 0.18
N LYS A 10 -17.88 -13.32 0.97
CA LYS A 10 -17.30 -11.98 1.11
C LYS A 10 -16.12 -11.84 0.15
N VAL A 11 -15.95 -10.63 -0.36
CA VAL A 11 -14.75 -10.23 -1.09
C VAL A 11 -14.16 -9.03 -0.39
N PHE A 12 -12.84 -9.03 -0.18
CA PHE A 12 -12.11 -7.86 0.29
C PHE A 12 -11.33 -7.27 -0.86
N ALA A 13 -11.37 -5.96 -1.05
CA ALA A 13 -10.64 -5.32 -2.12
C ALA A 13 -9.87 -4.07 -1.66
N ASP A 14 -8.69 -3.90 -2.24
CA ASP A 14 -7.88 -2.69 -2.15
C ASP A 14 -7.79 -2.08 -3.56
N PHE A 15 -8.43 -0.93 -3.75
CA PHE A 15 -8.38 -0.16 -4.98
C PHE A 15 -7.31 0.93 -4.86
N GLY A 16 -6.07 0.53 -5.11
CA GLY A 16 -4.92 1.41 -5.15
C GLY A 16 -4.84 2.26 -6.44
N ASN A 17 -3.75 3.01 -6.60
CA ASN A 17 -3.57 3.90 -7.77
C ASN A 17 -3.24 3.16 -9.08
N THR A 18 -2.51 2.04 -8.99
CA THR A 18 -2.05 1.29 -10.16
C THR A 18 -2.86 0.02 -10.41
N ARG A 19 -3.27 -0.68 -9.35
CA ARG A 19 -3.98 -1.94 -9.42
C ARG A 19 -5.07 -2.02 -8.37
N ALA A 20 -6.13 -2.76 -8.67
CA ALA A 20 -7.02 -3.31 -7.68
C ALA A 20 -6.55 -4.71 -7.29
N LYS A 21 -6.62 -5.03 -6.01
CA LYS A 21 -6.33 -6.35 -5.45
C LYS A 21 -7.58 -6.85 -4.75
N PHE A 22 -7.92 -8.10 -4.97
CA PHE A 22 -9.08 -8.76 -4.39
C PHE A 22 -8.62 -9.99 -3.62
N LEU A 23 -9.13 -10.19 -2.41
CA LEU A 23 -9.07 -11.45 -1.69
C LEU A 23 -10.43 -12.14 -1.84
N VAL A 24 -10.41 -13.30 -2.51
CA VAL A 24 -11.59 -14.07 -2.89
C VAL A 24 -11.32 -15.52 -2.54
N ASP A 25 -12.08 -16.09 -1.59
CA ASP A 25 -11.94 -17.50 -1.20
C ASP A 25 -10.47 -17.89 -0.89
N ASP A 26 -9.77 -17.02 -0.15
CA ASP A 26 -8.35 -17.11 0.22
C ASP A 26 -7.33 -16.97 -0.94
N GLU A 27 -7.78 -16.66 -2.15
CA GLU A 27 -6.92 -16.34 -3.29
C GLU A 27 -6.83 -14.83 -3.55
N ILE A 28 -5.64 -14.37 -3.98
CA ILE A 28 -5.41 -12.97 -4.36
C ILE A 28 -5.50 -12.83 -5.88
N ILE A 29 -6.45 -12.02 -6.34
CA ILE A 29 -6.59 -11.60 -7.73
C ILE A 29 -6.11 -10.15 -7.85
N SER A 30 -5.29 -9.84 -8.85
CA SER A 30 -4.84 -8.47 -9.11
C SER A 30 -5.14 -8.04 -10.53
N ILE A 31 -5.75 -6.87 -10.70
CA ILE A 31 -6.14 -6.29 -11.99
C ILE A 31 -5.53 -4.89 -12.09
N TYR A 32 -4.94 -4.54 -13.23
CA TYR A 32 -4.49 -3.18 -13.47
C TYR A 32 -5.68 -2.23 -13.60
N ASN A 33 -5.56 -1.02 -13.05
CA ASN A 33 -6.67 -0.07 -13.04
C ASN A 33 -7.17 0.32 -14.44
N LYS A 34 -6.27 0.33 -15.44
CA LYS A 34 -6.63 0.59 -16.85
C LYS A 34 -7.57 -0.47 -17.45
N ASP A 35 -7.59 -1.67 -16.86
CA ASP A 35 -8.37 -2.83 -17.32
C ASP A 35 -9.62 -3.05 -16.44
N LEU A 36 -9.82 -2.22 -15.39
CA LEU A 36 -11.00 -2.29 -14.53
C LEU A 36 -12.24 -1.77 -15.24
N ASN A 37 -13.27 -2.60 -15.32
CA ASN A 37 -14.58 -2.28 -15.83
C ASN A 37 -15.62 -3.29 -15.29
N TYR A 38 -16.90 -3.07 -15.59
CA TYR A 38 -17.98 -3.96 -15.13
C TYR A 38 -17.74 -5.44 -15.50
N ASN A 39 -17.26 -5.73 -16.72
CA ASN A 39 -17.06 -7.11 -17.17
C ASN A 39 -15.90 -7.81 -16.46
N THR A 40 -14.86 -7.06 -16.04
CA THR A 40 -13.76 -7.62 -15.25
C THR A 40 -14.12 -7.78 -13.78
N LEU A 41 -15.02 -6.94 -13.26
CA LEU A 41 -15.50 -7.01 -11.88
C LEU A 41 -16.62 -8.04 -11.66
N LEU A 42 -17.51 -8.22 -12.64
CA LEU A 42 -18.71 -9.07 -12.50
C LEU A 42 -18.38 -10.52 -12.08
N PRO A 43 -17.41 -11.23 -12.69
CA PRO A 43 -17.09 -12.60 -12.28
C PRO A 43 -16.58 -12.70 -10.84
N ILE A 44 -15.97 -11.62 -10.33
CA ILE A 44 -15.39 -11.55 -8.99
C ILE A 44 -16.46 -11.21 -7.94
N LEU A 45 -17.36 -10.28 -8.26
CA LEU A 45 -18.25 -9.65 -7.29
C LEU A 45 -19.71 -10.13 -7.35
N LYS A 46 -20.10 -10.86 -8.41
CA LYS A 46 -21.48 -11.33 -8.59
C LYS A 46 -21.94 -12.15 -7.38
N ASP A 47 -23.07 -11.75 -6.80
CA ASP A 47 -23.71 -12.39 -5.65
C ASP A 47 -22.85 -12.43 -4.37
N ARG A 48 -21.81 -11.60 -4.29
CA ARG A 48 -20.91 -11.48 -3.14
C ARG A 48 -21.06 -10.13 -2.44
N ASP A 49 -20.72 -10.06 -1.16
CA ASP A 49 -20.65 -8.80 -0.41
C ASP A 49 -19.21 -8.26 -0.48
N LEU A 50 -19.04 -7.07 -1.07
CA LEU A 50 -17.74 -6.43 -1.21
C LEU A 50 -17.43 -5.53 0.00
N PHE A 51 -16.27 -5.73 0.62
CA PHE A 51 -15.66 -4.80 1.56
C PHE A 51 -14.42 -4.20 0.91
N TYR A 52 -14.33 -2.88 0.81
CA TYR A 52 -13.24 -2.29 0.04
C TYR A 52 -12.66 -1.02 0.63
N GLY A 53 -11.35 -0.85 0.45
CA GLY A 53 -10.65 0.42 0.57
C GLY A 53 -10.39 0.99 -0.83
N SER A 54 -10.46 2.31 -0.96
CA SER A 54 -10.19 2.98 -2.22
C SER A 54 -9.58 4.34 -1.96
N VAL A 55 -8.52 4.65 -2.71
CA VAL A 55 -7.93 5.98 -2.78
C VAL A 55 -8.29 6.69 -4.10
N ASN A 56 -9.16 6.08 -4.92
CA ASN A 56 -9.55 6.54 -6.25
C ASN A 56 -11.08 6.75 -6.38
N GLN A 57 -11.50 8.01 -6.42
CA GLN A 57 -12.91 8.40 -6.48
C GLN A 57 -13.70 7.83 -7.67
N LYS A 58 -13.07 7.63 -8.84
CA LYS A 58 -13.77 7.07 -10.02
C LYS A 58 -14.17 5.62 -9.81
N THR A 59 -13.39 4.89 -9.02
CA THR A 59 -13.61 3.47 -8.75
C THR A 59 -14.78 3.28 -7.79
N ASP A 60 -14.91 4.16 -6.80
CA ASP A 60 -16.03 4.15 -5.85
C ASP A 60 -17.38 4.21 -6.57
N GLN A 61 -17.50 5.04 -7.60
CA GLN A 61 -18.76 5.25 -8.31
C GLN A 61 -19.24 3.99 -9.04
N ILE A 62 -18.34 3.32 -9.78
CA ILE A 62 -18.67 2.07 -10.49
C ILE A 62 -19.06 0.96 -9.50
N ILE A 63 -18.44 0.90 -8.33
CA ILE A 63 -18.73 -0.15 -7.36
C ILE A 63 -20.14 0.03 -6.78
N HIS A 64 -20.49 1.25 -6.40
CA HIS A 64 -21.77 1.57 -5.76
C HIS A 64 -22.98 1.34 -6.67
N ASP A 65 -22.85 1.61 -7.97
CA ASP A 65 -23.97 1.52 -8.90
C ASP A 65 -24.38 0.06 -9.20
N TYR A 66 -23.45 -0.89 -9.12
CA TYR A 66 -23.66 -2.26 -9.62
C TYR A 66 -23.55 -3.36 -8.55
N PHE A 67 -22.91 -3.09 -7.40
CA PHE A 67 -22.59 -4.13 -6.42
C PHE A 67 -23.02 -3.77 -5.01
N SER A 68 -23.33 -4.80 -4.21
CA SER A 68 -23.50 -4.61 -2.77
C SER A 68 -22.13 -4.44 -2.14
N CYS A 69 -21.86 -3.25 -1.61
CA CYS A 69 -20.53 -2.90 -1.13
C CYS A 69 -20.56 -2.12 0.19
N THR A 70 -19.50 -2.29 0.99
CA THR A 70 -19.21 -1.52 2.19
C THR A 70 -17.82 -0.92 2.07
N ASN A 71 -17.72 0.40 2.07
CA ASN A 71 -16.43 1.08 2.11
C ASN A 71 -15.85 0.97 3.53
N ILE A 72 -14.63 0.43 3.63
CA ILE A 72 -13.92 0.16 4.89
C ILE A 72 -13.68 1.44 5.70
N LYS A 73 -13.63 2.62 5.05
CA LYS A 73 -13.53 3.91 5.74
C LYS A 73 -14.65 4.09 6.78
N THR A 74 -15.87 3.67 6.43
CA THR A 74 -17.04 3.75 7.33
C THR A 74 -16.91 2.85 8.56
N LEU A 75 -16.16 1.75 8.44
CA LEU A 75 -15.86 0.83 9.54
C LEU A 75 -14.73 1.39 10.40
N LEU A 76 -13.68 1.93 9.78
CA LEU A 76 -12.57 2.59 10.48
C LEU A 76 -13.02 3.81 11.29
N ASP A 77 -14.01 4.57 10.85
CA ASP A 77 -14.56 5.69 11.62
C ASP A 77 -15.13 5.25 12.99
N ARG A 78 -15.52 3.98 13.11
CA ARG A 78 -16.04 3.35 14.34
C ARG A 78 -14.97 2.56 15.09
N GLU A 79 -13.79 2.38 14.51
CA GLU A 79 -12.67 1.68 15.13
C GLU A 79 -12.12 2.49 16.32
N LYS A 80 -11.86 1.80 17.43
CA LYS A 80 -11.39 2.39 18.68
C LYS A 80 -10.08 1.78 19.18
N SER A 81 -9.67 0.63 18.64
CA SER A 81 -8.43 -0.05 19.00
C SER A 81 -7.20 0.73 18.55
N ILE A 82 -7.29 1.51 17.47
CA ILE A 82 -6.20 2.34 16.94
C ILE A 82 -6.60 3.82 16.87
N ARG A 83 -5.74 4.71 17.37
CA ARG A 83 -6.00 6.16 17.43
C ARG A 83 -5.30 6.88 16.28
N PHE A 84 -6.07 7.25 15.25
CA PHE A 84 -5.55 7.91 14.05
C PHE A 84 -6.25 9.21 13.66
N LYS A 85 -7.42 9.52 14.26
CA LYS A 85 -8.24 10.69 13.90
C LYS A 85 -7.55 12.05 14.07
N HIS A 86 -6.45 12.09 14.81
CA HIS A 86 -5.63 13.29 14.99
C HIS A 86 -4.67 13.55 13.82
N ILE A 87 -4.42 12.55 12.96
CA ILE A 87 -3.63 12.70 11.75
C ILE A 87 -4.56 13.11 10.61
N SER A 88 -4.47 14.39 10.22
CA SER A 88 -5.26 14.93 9.12
C SER A 88 -4.92 14.24 7.80
N GLY A 89 -5.95 13.82 7.05
CA GLY A 89 -5.79 13.27 5.71
C GLY A 89 -5.08 11.93 5.62
N ILE A 90 -4.93 11.18 6.71
CA ILE A 90 -4.31 9.85 6.66
C ILE A 90 -5.12 8.91 5.75
N GLY A 91 -4.41 8.22 4.85
CA GLY A 91 -4.97 7.22 3.96
C GLY A 91 -5.50 6.01 4.71
N THR A 92 -6.59 5.43 4.21
CA THR A 92 -7.23 4.25 4.80
C THR A 92 -6.32 3.01 4.71
N ASP A 93 -5.59 2.88 3.62
CA ASP A 93 -4.50 1.92 3.40
C ASP A 93 -3.45 1.99 4.53
N ARG A 94 -2.95 3.19 4.85
CA ARG A 94 -1.93 3.39 5.90
C ARG A 94 -2.43 2.99 7.29
N VAL A 95 -3.71 3.22 7.59
CA VAL A 95 -4.33 2.78 8.86
C VAL A 95 -4.46 1.26 8.89
N LEU A 96 -4.93 0.65 7.79
CA LEU A 96 -5.09 -0.80 7.68
C LEU A 96 -3.76 -1.55 7.72
N SER A 97 -2.68 -0.95 7.19
CA SER A 97 -1.32 -1.47 7.25
C SER A 97 -0.86 -1.65 8.70
N LEU A 98 -1.01 -0.60 9.52
CA LEU A 98 -0.66 -0.66 10.95
C LEU A 98 -1.57 -1.61 11.75
N LEU A 99 -2.88 -1.60 11.47
CA LEU A 99 -3.82 -2.56 12.06
C LEU A 99 -3.46 -4.00 11.72
N GLY A 100 -3.19 -4.29 10.45
CA GLY A 100 -2.78 -5.61 9.98
C GLY A 100 -1.47 -6.06 10.62
N GLY A 101 -0.47 -5.17 10.69
CA GLY A 101 0.78 -5.44 11.40
C GLY A 101 0.57 -5.77 12.87
N SER A 102 -0.38 -5.07 13.53
CA SER A 102 -0.71 -5.31 14.94
C SER A 102 -1.37 -6.66 15.23
N LEU A 103 -1.83 -7.38 14.20
CA LEU A 103 -2.33 -8.75 14.35
C LEU A 103 -1.20 -9.76 14.58
N PHE A 104 0.03 -9.43 14.14
CA PHE A 104 1.20 -10.30 14.22
C PHE A 104 2.20 -9.84 15.27
N PHE A 105 2.28 -8.52 15.51
CA PHE A 105 3.26 -7.92 16.41
C PHE A 105 2.60 -6.95 17.38
N GLN A 106 3.00 -6.96 18.65
CA GLN A 106 2.53 -5.94 19.60
C GLN A 106 3.23 -4.60 19.31
N PRO A 107 2.50 -3.46 19.37
CA PRO A 107 3.13 -2.16 19.27
C PRO A 107 4.19 -1.90 20.37
N PRO A 108 5.17 -1.02 20.13
CA PRO A 108 5.32 -0.16 18.96
C PRO A 108 5.76 -0.95 17.71
N LEU A 109 5.33 -0.52 16.53
CA LEU A 109 5.73 -1.13 15.26
C LEU A 109 5.76 -0.10 14.12
N ILE A 110 6.48 -0.45 13.06
CA ILE A 110 6.60 0.35 11.83
C ILE A 110 6.16 -0.52 10.65
N THR A 111 5.37 0.05 9.75
CA THR A 111 5.07 -0.56 8.45
C THR A 111 5.69 0.27 7.34
N ILE A 112 6.31 -0.38 6.37
CA ILE A 112 6.88 0.22 5.17
C ILE A 112 6.19 -0.39 3.96
N GLU A 113 5.54 0.43 3.14
CA GLU A 113 4.83 -0.01 1.94
C GLU A 113 5.56 0.50 0.70
N CYS A 114 6.15 -0.41 -0.06
CA CYS A 114 6.86 -0.11 -1.30
C CYS A 114 5.96 -0.37 -2.52
N GLY A 115 5.28 0.68 -2.99
CA GLY A 115 4.37 0.63 -4.14
C GLY A 115 4.55 1.81 -5.09
N THR A 116 3.43 2.38 -5.56
CA THR A 116 3.43 3.64 -6.32
C THR A 116 4.07 4.77 -5.51
N CYS A 117 3.75 4.82 -4.22
CA CYS A 117 4.49 5.60 -3.23
C CYS A 117 5.19 4.62 -2.28
N ASN A 118 6.32 5.04 -1.73
CA ASN A 118 6.88 4.47 -0.53
C ASN A 118 6.22 5.17 0.67
N THR A 119 5.54 4.43 1.54
CA THR A 119 5.02 4.99 2.78
C THR A 119 5.68 4.32 3.99
N ILE A 120 5.97 5.11 5.01
CA ILE A 120 6.39 4.61 6.32
C ILE A 120 5.30 5.06 7.30
N ASN A 121 4.82 4.15 8.13
CA ASN A 121 3.80 4.42 9.14
C ASN A 121 4.29 3.92 10.49
N ILE A 122 4.00 4.69 11.54
CA ILE A 122 4.52 4.46 12.87
C ILE A 122 3.35 4.34 13.84
N LEU A 123 3.34 3.26 14.61
CA LEU A 123 2.38 3.01 15.70
C LEU A 123 3.13 2.92 17.02
N ASP A 124 2.72 3.73 18.00
CA ASP A 124 3.30 3.67 19.35
C ASP A 124 2.74 2.50 20.18
N ASP A 125 3.36 2.25 21.32
CA ASP A 125 3.00 1.23 22.31
C ASP A 125 1.58 1.38 22.88
N ASN A 126 0.97 2.55 22.71
CA ASN A 126 -0.38 2.85 23.17
C ASN A 126 -1.43 2.71 22.05
N TYR A 127 -1.08 2.16 20.89
CA TYR A 127 -1.94 2.06 19.70
C TYR A 127 -2.34 3.42 19.11
N LYS A 128 -1.47 4.43 19.20
CA LYS A 128 -1.64 5.72 18.51
C LYS A 128 -0.74 5.77 17.29
N ILE A 129 -1.34 6.08 16.14
CA ILE A 129 -0.57 6.33 14.92
C ILE A 129 0.16 7.65 15.10
N LEU A 130 1.48 7.63 15.12
CA LEU A 130 2.30 8.85 15.25
C LEU A 130 2.41 9.62 13.92
N GLY A 131 2.12 8.94 12.81
CA GLY A 131 2.23 9.46 11.45
C GLY A 131 3.28 8.67 10.69
N GLY A 132 4.07 9.37 9.88
CA GLY A 132 5.19 8.79 9.14
C GLY A 132 5.48 9.59 7.86
N SER A 133 6.05 8.94 6.84
CA SER A 133 6.47 9.59 5.60
C SER A 133 5.77 9.03 4.36
N ILE A 134 5.73 9.85 3.31
CA ILE A 134 5.31 9.46 1.95
C ILE A 134 6.38 9.99 1.00
N ALA A 135 6.94 9.10 0.18
CA ALA A 135 7.90 9.41 -0.86
C ALA A 135 7.47 8.73 -2.18
N PRO A 136 7.92 9.19 -3.35
CA PRO A 136 7.65 8.48 -4.59
C PRO A 136 8.24 7.06 -4.56
N GLY A 137 7.52 6.11 -5.13
CA GLY A 137 7.99 4.74 -5.34
C GLY A 137 9.02 4.66 -6.46
N MET A 138 9.71 3.53 -6.57
CA MET A 138 10.74 3.30 -7.59
C MET A 138 10.24 3.59 -9.01
N LEU A 139 9.13 2.97 -9.41
CA LEU A 139 8.55 3.15 -10.75
C LEU A 139 8.09 4.59 -10.98
N THR A 140 7.49 5.22 -9.96
CA THR A 140 7.07 6.63 -10.04
C THR A 140 8.26 7.57 -10.23
N MET A 141 9.41 7.30 -9.59
CA MET A 141 10.63 8.07 -9.83
C MET A 141 11.12 7.92 -11.26
N PHE A 142 11.14 6.71 -11.81
CA PHE A 142 11.51 6.49 -13.22
C PHE A 142 10.55 7.18 -14.19
N ASP A 143 9.24 6.99 -14.01
CA ASP A 143 8.20 7.60 -14.84
C ASP A 143 8.30 9.13 -14.81
N SER A 144 8.56 9.71 -13.63
CA SER A 144 8.72 11.17 -13.49
C SER A 144 9.94 11.69 -14.26
N MET A 145 11.04 10.94 -14.26
CA MET A 145 12.27 11.31 -14.98
C MET A 145 12.07 11.18 -16.50
N GLU A 146 11.41 10.12 -16.98
CA GLU A 146 11.07 9.94 -18.39
C GLU A 146 10.10 11.02 -18.89
N GLN A 147 9.15 11.46 -18.07
CA GLN A 147 8.25 12.57 -18.40
C GLN A 147 8.98 13.90 -18.56
N ILE A 148 9.97 14.18 -17.72
CA ILE A 148 10.79 15.41 -17.82
C ILE A 148 11.71 15.34 -19.03
N ASN A 149 12.30 14.18 -19.30
CA ASN A 149 13.17 13.95 -20.45
C ASN A 149 13.00 12.52 -20.98
N PRO A 150 12.39 12.34 -22.17
CA PRO A 150 12.18 11.02 -22.77
C PRO A 150 13.46 10.21 -23.00
N ALA A 151 14.65 10.84 -23.01
CA ALA A 151 15.93 10.15 -23.08
C ALA A 151 16.35 9.49 -21.75
N LEU A 152 15.72 9.86 -20.63
CA LEU A 152 15.90 9.24 -19.30
C LEU A 152 14.98 8.04 -19.11
N LYS A 153 14.84 7.22 -20.15
CA LYS A 153 14.08 5.99 -20.06
C LYS A 153 14.88 4.95 -19.32
N ALA A 154 14.36 4.51 -18.17
CA ALA A 154 14.89 3.33 -17.50
C ALA A 154 14.56 2.12 -18.36
N ASN A 155 15.55 1.63 -19.12
CA ASN A 155 15.46 0.28 -19.65
C ASN A 155 15.61 -0.63 -18.44
N LEU A 156 14.49 -1.08 -17.89
CA LEU A 156 14.41 -2.08 -16.84
C LEU A 156 14.16 -3.46 -17.47
N PRO A 157 15.01 -4.00 -18.36
CA PRO A 157 14.81 -5.37 -18.77
C PRO A 157 15.01 -6.23 -17.52
N GLU A 158 14.25 -7.32 -17.46
CA GLU A 158 14.02 -8.12 -16.25
C GLU A 158 15.31 -8.61 -15.56
N HIS A 159 16.41 -8.68 -16.30
CA HIS A 159 17.76 -9.07 -15.87
C HIS A 159 18.63 -7.93 -15.28
N GLN A 160 18.21 -6.66 -15.31
CA GLN A 160 18.93 -5.57 -14.64
C GLN A 160 18.47 -5.31 -13.20
N LYS A 161 17.42 -5.99 -12.74
CA LYS A 161 16.97 -5.96 -11.34
C LYS A 161 18.05 -6.47 -10.36
N GLU A 162 19.05 -7.21 -10.84
CA GLU A 162 20.14 -7.78 -10.03
C GLU A 162 21.33 -6.83 -9.87
N LYS A 163 21.45 -5.78 -10.69
CA LYS A 163 22.50 -4.78 -10.52
C LYS A 163 22.07 -3.81 -9.43
N GLY A 164 22.51 -4.06 -8.20
CA GLY A 164 22.30 -3.16 -7.07
C GLY A 164 22.92 -1.76 -7.29
N ILE A 165 23.09 -1.01 -6.20
CA ILE A 165 23.69 0.34 -6.26
C ILE A 165 25.15 0.24 -6.75
N GLN A 166 25.44 0.88 -7.88
CA GLN A 166 26.77 0.88 -8.53
C GLN A 166 27.08 2.22 -9.23
N ILE A 167 28.33 2.49 -9.57
CA ILE A 167 28.69 3.68 -10.36
C ILE A 167 28.18 3.48 -11.80
N GLY A 168 27.21 4.30 -12.22
CA GLY A 168 26.64 4.21 -13.56
C GLY A 168 27.61 4.70 -14.64
N THR A 169 27.85 3.87 -15.67
CA THR A 169 28.73 4.20 -16.80
C THR A 169 27.95 4.59 -18.07
N ASN A 170 26.62 4.59 -18.00
CA ASN A 170 25.71 5.12 -19.02
C ASN A 170 24.45 5.67 -18.32
N THR A 171 23.61 6.39 -19.07
CA THR A 171 22.40 7.04 -18.54
C THR A 171 21.45 6.07 -17.83
N SER A 172 21.25 4.87 -18.37
CA SER A 172 20.34 3.88 -17.78
C SER A 172 20.87 3.38 -16.44
N ASP A 173 22.16 3.00 -16.38
CA ASP A 173 22.78 2.52 -15.15
C ASP A 173 22.83 3.64 -14.08
N ALA A 174 23.13 4.87 -14.48
CA ALA A 174 23.16 6.03 -13.57
C ALA A 174 21.77 6.33 -13.00
N LEU A 175 20.73 6.25 -13.83
CA LEU A 175 19.35 6.46 -13.41
C LEU A 175 18.89 5.36 -12.44
N ILE A 176 19.12 4.08 -12.77
CA ILE A 176 18.75 2.95 -11.91
C ILE A 176 19.45 3.03 -10.56
N SER A 177 20.77 3.24 -10.57
CA SER A 177 21.56 3.33 -9.35
C SER A 177 21.14 4.51 -8.47
N GLY A 178 20.93 5.69 -9.07
CA GLY A 178 20.46 6.88 -8.36
C GLY A 178 19.10 6.66 -7.69
N VAL A 179 18.12 6.12 -8.42
CA VAL A 179 16.78 5.85 -7.89
C VAL A 179 16.82 4.81 -6.76
N MET A 180 17.59 3.73 -6.91
CA MET A 180 17.75 2.73 -5.85
C MET A 180 18.42 3.33 -4.60
N ALA A 181 19.50 4.08 -4.77
CA ALA A 181 20.22 4.73 -3.67
C ALA A 181 19.33 5.74 -2.93
N THR A 182 18.54 6.54 -3.66
CA THR A 182 17.57 7.48 -3.07
C THR A 182 16.51 6.75 -2.27
N MET A 183 15.95 5.66 -2.79
CA MET A 183 14.91 4.90 -2.08
C MET A 183 15.46 4.25 -0.81
N ILE A 184 16.53 3.46 -0.94
CA ILE A 184 17.11 2.70 0.18
C ILE A 184 17.69 3.66 1.21
N GLY A 185 18.46 4.67 0.78
CA GLY A 185 19.05 5.66 1.66
C GLY A 185 18.00 6.51 2.36
N GLY A 186 16.94 6.93 1.65
CA GLY A 186 15.83 7.68 2.23
C GLY A 186 15.08 6.90 3.31
N ILE A 187 14.78 5.62 3.06
CA ILE A 187 14.14 4.74 4.05
C ILE A 187 15.07 4.53 5.24
N ALA A 188 16.32 4.12 5.01
CA ALA A 188 17.28 3.82 6.08
C ALA A 188 17.55 5.06 6.96
N TYR A 189 17.76 6.22 6.35
CA TYR A 189 17.98 7.48 7.07
C TYR A 189 16.74 7.89 7.86
N TYR A 190 15.54 7.76 7.28
CA TYR A 190 14.30 8.07 8.00
C TYR A 190 14.14 7.16 9.23
N LEU A 191 14.36 5.85 9.07
CA LEU A 191 14.33 4.88 10.18
C LEU A 191 15.35 5.21 11.27
N ASP A 192 16.59 5.53 10.92
CA ASP A 192 17.62 5.93 11.90
C ASP A 192 17.23 7.19 12.69
N MET A 193 16.50 8.12 12.07
CA MET A 193 15.98 9.30 12.78
C MET A 193 14.82 8.95 13.70
N ILE A 194 13.82 8.21 13.24
CA ILE A 194 12.61 7.95 14.03
C ILE A 194 12.83 6.88 15.11
N CYS A 195 13.69 5.88 14.87
CA CYS A 195 13.95 4.85 15.86
C CYS A 195 14.60 5.46 17.10
N LYS A 196 15.48 6.45 16.94
CA LYS A 196 16.04 7.22 18.08
C LYS A 196 14.96 7.93 18.89
N ASP A 197 13.90 8.41 18.25
CA ASP A 197 12.79 9.08 18.93
C ASP A 197 11.87 8.09 19.70
N ILE A 198 11.79 6.83 19.26
CA ILE A 198 10.89 5.78 19.79
C ILE A 198 11.63 4.79 20.74
N GLU A 199 12.97 4.75 20.67
CA GLU A 199 13.88 3.88 21.45
C GLU A 199 13.76 4.05 22.97
N ASN A 200 13.18 5.15 23.46
CA ASN A 200 12.86 5.34 24.87
C ASN A 200 11.93 4.27 25.46
N SER A 201 11.33 3.42 24.62
CA SER A 201 10.50 2.28 25.02
C SER A 201 11.28 1.02 25.46
N GLY A 202 12.59 0.93 25.17
CA GLY A 202 13.44 -0.23 25.53
C GLY A 202 13.05 -1.55 24.84
N LYS A 203 12.21 -1.49 23.80
CA LYS A 203 11.75 -2.65 23.02
C LYS A 203 12.29 -2.58 21.61
N GLU A 204 12.64 -3.73 21.04
CA GLU A 204 12.89 -3.86 19.60
C GLU A 204 11.60 -3.51 18.84
N ILE A 205 11.71 -2.64 17.84
CA ILE A 205 10.56 -2.13 17.07
C ILE A 205 10.46 -2.99 15.80
N PRO A 206 9.42 -3.82 15.64
CA PRO A 206 9.23 -4.60 14.43
C PRO A 206 9.02 -3.68 13.22
N ILE A 207 9.77 -3.91 12.16
CA ILE A 207 9.62 -3.25 10.87
C ILE A 207 9.02 -4.25 9.89
N ILE A 208 7.83 -3.94 9.40
CA ILE A 208 7.07 -4.80 8.49
C ILE A 208 7.14 -4.18 7.10
N LEU A 209 7.79 -4.88 6.16
CA LEU A 209 7.87 -4.47 4.77
C LEU A 209 6.77 -5.15 3.94
N THR A 210 6.07 -4.39 3.11
CA THR A 210 5.06 -4.90 2.16
C THR A 210 5.08 -4.06 0.88
N GLY A 211 4.20 -4.39 -0.07
CA GLY A 211 4.11 -3.74 -1.38
C GLY A 211 4.73 -4.57 -2.51
N GLY A 212 4.34 -4.26 -3.74
CA GLY A 212 4.72 -5.05 -4.93
C GLY A 212 6.14 -4.77 -5.45
N SER A 213 6.83 -3.80 -4.85
CA SER A 213 8.20 -3.40 -5.17
C SER A 213 9.17 -3.59 -3.99
N GLY A 214 8.70 -4.20 -2.90
CA GLY A 214 9.51 -4.57 -1.73
C GLY A 214 10.28 -5.87 -1.93
#